data_AF-A0A843V3L0-F1
#
_entry.id   AF-A0A843V3L0-F1
#
_cell.length_a   1.000
_cell.length_b   1.000
_cell.length_c   1.000
_cell.angle_alpha   90.00
_cell.angle_beta   90.00
_cell.angle_gamma   90.00
#
_symmetry.space_group_name_H-M   'P 1'
#
loop_
_entity.id
_entity.type
_entity.pdbx_description
1 polymer ?
#
loop_
_entity_poly.entity_id
_entity_poly.type
_entity_poly.pdbx_seq_one_letter_code
_entity_poly.pdbx_strand_id
1 'polypeptide(L)'
;MRRRSEINRKNKGVPKIFHYAGTQTFADIRKAELTSKRVKFLDMYGSQVAIGIVMSTDPTKIVMGKPIGQDFCEVAVLLANKPDSPLFIKDHNSKTMKDAIGRHILWFLEYVYLFGASS
;
A
#
# COMPACT_ATOMS: atom_id res chain seq x y z
N MET A 1 -4.54 -26.85 -31.72
CA MET A 1 -3.25 -26.21 -32.07
C MET A 1 -2.77 -25.42 -30.85
N ARG A 2 -1.67 -25.85 -30.20
CA ARG A 2 -1.15 -25.31 -28.92
C ARG A 2 -0.49 -23.94 -29.11
N ARG A 3 -0.85 -22.91 -28.33
CA ARG A 3 -0.01 -21.71 -28.14
C ARG A 3 0.69 -21.80 -26.79
N ARG A 4 2.02 -21.81 -26.84
CA ARG A 4 2.97 -21.96 -25.73
C ARG A 4 2.87 -20.76 -24.79
N SER A 5 2.71 -21.03 -23.49
CA SER A 5 3.03 -20.09 -22.42
C SER A 5 4.56 -20.01 -22.29
N GLU A 6 5.16 -18.90 -22.71
CA GLU A 6 6.56 -18.59 -22.39
C GLU A 6 6.67 -18.23 -20.90
N ILE A 7 7.15 -19.19 -20.13
CA ILE A 7 7.55 -18.99 -18.74
C ILE A 7 8.82 -18.15 -18.77
N ASN A 8 8.69 -16.85 -18.55
CA ASN A 8 9.82 -15.94 -18.37
C ASN A 8 10.54 -16.27 -17.05
N ARG A 9 11.66 -16.99 -17.17
CA ARG A 9 12.46 -17.61 -16.09
C ARG A 9 13.18 -16.62 -15.15
N LYS A 10 12.98 -15.30 -15.27
CA LYS A 10 13.80 -14.30 -14.56
C LYS A 10 13.35 -13.91 -13.15
N ASN A 11 12.13 -14.26 -12.72
CA ASN A 11 11.57 -13.79 -11.43
C ASN A 11 11.32 -14.92 -10.42
N LYS A 12 12.26 -15.85 -10.27
CA LYS A 12 12.23 -16.83 -9.16
C LYS A 12 12.68 -16.13 -7.87
N GLY A 13 11.74 -15.59 -7.10
CA GLY A 13 12.01 -15.14 -5.73
C GLY A 13 11.24 -13.92 -5.23
N VAL A 14 10.47 -13.21 -6.08
CA VAL A 14 9.66 -12.09 -5.63
C VAL A 14 8.23 -12.58 -5.35
N PRO A 15 7.70 -12.43 -4.12
CA PRO A 15 6.29 -12.69 -3.85
C PRO A 15 5.43 -11.88 -4.79
N LYS A 16 4.59 -12.55 -5.59
CA LYS A 16 3.58 -11.89 -6.41
C LYS A 16 2.35 -11.69 -5.55
N ILE A 17 1.99 -10.42 -5.30
CA ILE A 17 0.69 -10.08 -4.75
C ILE A 17 -0.27 -10.05 -5.94
N PHE A 18 -1.26 -10.94 -5.96
CA PHE A 18 -2.24 -11.01 -7.04
C PHE A 18 -3.37 -10.02 -6.74
N HIS A 19 -3.64 -9.08 -7.67
CA HIS A 19 -4.59 -7.99 -7.49
C HIS A 19 -5.70 -7.99 -8.54
N TYR A 20 -6.90 -7.57 -8.12
CA TYR A 20 -8.11 -7.44 -8.96
C TYR A 20 -8.10 -6.24 -9.93
N ALA A 21 -7.10 -5.35 -9.86
CA ALA A 21 -7.09 -4.07 -10.60
C ALA A 21 -5.87 -3.82 -11.51
N GLY A 22 -4.94 -4.78 -11.61
CA GLY A 22 -3.68 -4.63 -12.36
C GLY A 22 -2.54 -5.37 -11.67
N THR A 23 -1.39 -5.52 -12.35
CA THR A 23 -0.20 -6.15 -11.74
C THR A 23 0.69 -5.08 -11.12
N GLN A 24 0.65 -4.94 -9.79
CA GLN A 24 1.63 -4.16 -9.02
C GLN A 24 2.49 -5.12 -8.20
N THR A 25 3.79 -4.88 -8.16
CA THR A 25 4.74 -5.69 -7.40
C THR A 25 5.21 -4.98 -6.15
N PHE A 26 5.70 -5.74 -5.17
CA PHE A 26 6.36 -5.17 -3.98
C PHE A 26 7.55 -4.26 -4.35
N ALA A 27 8.24 -4.55 -5.46
CA ALA A 27 9.32 -3.71 -5.96
C ALA A 27 8.83 -2.31 -6.38
N ASP A 28 7.61 -2.21 -6.93
CA ASP A 28 7.00 -0.93 -7.30
C ASP A 28 6.68 -0.07 -6.08
N ILE A 29 6.20 -0.70 -5.00
CA ILE A 29 5.94 -0.04 -3.72
C ILE A 29 7.26 0.43 -3.09
N ARG A 30 8.29 -0.41 -3.08
CA ARG A 30 9.62 -0.03 -2.57
C ARG A 30 10.24 1.11 -3.38
N LYS A 31 10.04 1.12 -4.71
CA LYS A 31 10.45 2.25 -5.55
C LYS A 31 9.68 3.52 -5.19
N ALA A 32 8.39 3.41 -4.88
CA ALA A 32 7.56 4.54 -4.44
C ALA A 32 8.05 5.13 -3.11
N GLU A 33 8.41 4.28 -2.15
CA GLU A 33 9.04 4.67 -0.88
C GLU A 33 10.32 5.48 -1.14
N LEU A 34 11.26 4.92 -1.90
CA LEU A 34 12.56 5.54 -2.19
C LEU A 34 12.45 6.86 -2.98
N THR A 35 11.36 7.05 -3.71
CA THR A 35 11.13 8.27 -4.52
C THR A 35 10.12 9.22 -3.88
N SER A 36 9.59 8.87 -2.70
CA SER A 36 8.47 9.56 -2.06
C SER A 36 7.31 9.84 -3.03
N LYS A 37 7.07 8.91 -3.97
CA LYS A 37 6.02 9.07 -4.98
C LYS A 37 4.66 8.99 -4.30
N ARG A 38 3.74 9.86 -4.71
CA ARG A 38 2.35 9.78 -4.26
C ARG A 38 1.73 8.44 -4.64
N VAL A 39 0.93 7.91 -3.73
CA VAL A 39 0.17 6.67 -3.86
C VAL A 39 -1.29 6.88 -3.44
N LYS A 40 -2.16 6.01 -3.90
CA LYS A 40 -3.56 5.89 -3.52
C LYS A 40 -3.68 4.84 -2.43
N PHE A 41 -4.47 5.13 -1.41
CA PHE A 41 -4.89 4.14 -0.42
C PHE A 41 -6.30 3.68 -0.78
N LEU A 42 -6.49 2.37 -0.89
CA LEU A 42 -7.79 1.76 -1.10
C LEU A 42 -8.32 1.15 0.21
N ASP A 43 -9.64 1.03 0.33
CA ASP A 43 -10.25 0.14 1.32
C ASP A 43 -10.30 -1.31 0.80
N MET A 44 -10.79 -2.22 1.66
CA MET A 44 -10.98 -3.64 1.33
C MET A 44 -11.96 -3.89 0.16
N TYR A 45 -12.75 -2.88 -0.21
CA TYR A 45 -13.69 -2.94 -1.34
C TYR A 45 -13.10 -2.32 -2.61
N GLY A 46 -11.82 -1.90 -2.58
CA GLY A 46 -11.14 -1.29 -3.71
C GLY A 46 -11.47 0.18 -3.95
N SER A 47 -12.21 0.85 -3.04
CA SER A 47 -12.48 2.28 -3.17
C SER A 47 -11.29 3.10 -2.72
N GLN A 48 -10.95 4.15 -3.46
CA GLN A 48 -9.93 5.11 -3.01
C GLN A 48 -10.45 5.90 -1.81
N VAL A 49 -9.75 5.77 -0.68
CA VAL A 49 -10.09 6.44 0.58
C VAL A 49 -9.18 7.62 0.88
N ALA A 50 -7.94 7.61 0.36
CA ALA A 50 -6.97 8.66 0.60
C ALA A 50 -5.83 8.67 -0.43
N ILE A 51 -5.02 9.74 -0.37
CA ILE A 51 -3.76 9.90 -1.07
C ILE A 51 -2.66 10.09 -0.03
N GLY A 52 -1.52 9.44 -0.24
CA GLY A 52 -0.37 9.60 0.64
C GLY A 52 0.95 9.20 0.00
N ILE A 53 1.92 8.90 0.86
CA ILE A 53 3.25 8.40 0.50
C ILE A 53 3.60 7.21 1.37
N VAL A 54 4.37 6.27 0.82
CA VAL A 54 4.95 5.17 1.59
C VAL A 54 6.20 5.67 2.27
N MET A 55 6.26 5.52 3.59
CA MET A 55 7.38 5.97 4.44
C MET A 55 8.36 4.85 4.74
N SER A 56 7.86 3.62 4.88
CA SER A 56 8.69 2.44 5.16
C SER A 56 7.99 1.14 4.78
N THR A 57 8.71 0.24 4.13
CA THR A 57 8.31 -1.16 3.93
C THR A 57 9.14 -2.16 4.75
N ASP A 58 10.02 -1.66 5.64
CA ASP A 58 10.80 -2.52 6.54
C ASP A 58 9.90 -3.19 7.59
N PRO A 59 9.74 -4.53 7.58
CA PRO A 59 8.86 -5.23 8.50
C PRO A 59 9.30 -5.12 9.97
N THR A 60 10.56 -4.79 10.24
CA THR A 60 11.13 -4.70 11.59
C THR A 60 10.96 -3.32 12.23
N LYS A 61 10.65 -2.29 11.43
CA LYS A 61 10.46 -0.93 11.94
C LYS A 61 9.28 -0.88 12.90
N ILE A 62 9.42 -0.12 13.99
CA ILE A 62 8.35 0.06 14.97
C ILE A 62 7.50 1.28 14.59
N VAL A 63 6.20 1.08 14.43
CA VAL A 63 5.21 2.12 14.16
C VAL A 63 4.01 1.88 15.06
N MET A 64 3.53 2.94 15.74
CA MET A 64 2.47 2.83 16.76
C MET A 64 2.76 1.76 17.84
N GLY A 65 4.02 1.64 18.25
CA GLY A 65 4.44 0.73 19.33
C GLY A 65 4.55 -0.75 18.94
N LYS A 66 4.36 -1.12 17.66
CA LYS A 66 4.52 -2.50 17.17
C LYS A 66 5.34 -2.57 15.87
N PRO A 67 5.98 -3.70 15.56
CA PRO A 67 6.60 -3.92 14.25
C PRO A 67 5.57 -3.78 13.12
N ILE A 68 5.99 -3.24 11.97
CA ILE A 68 5.14 -3.14 10.77
C ILE A 68 4.64 -4.54 10.36
N GLY A 69 5.54 -5.53 10.29
CA GLY A 69 5.24 -6.85 9.75
C GLY A 69 5.33 -6.91 8.22
N GLN A 70 5.16 -8.11 7.64
CA GLN A 70 5.39 -8.34 6.20
C GLN A 70 4.26 -7.86 5.29
N ASP A 71 3.05 -7.71 5.82
CA ASP A 71 1.86 -7.39 5.03
C ASP A 71 1.48 -5.90 5.06
N PHE A 72 2.19 -5.12 5.88
CA PHE A 72 1.91 -3.71 6.11
C PHE A 72 3.08 -2.84 5.65
N CYS A 73 2.79 -1.56 5.53
CA CYS A 73 3.76 -0.50 5.37
C CYS A 73 3.38 0.68 6.26
N GLU A 74 4.37 1.49 6.58
CA GLU A 74 4.14 2.81 7.16
C GLU A 74 3.82 3.77 6.04
N VAL A 75 2.75 4.54 6.21
CA VAL A 75 2.33 5.56 5.24
C VAL A 75 2.06 6.88 5.93
N ALA A 76 2.34 7.98 5.23
CA ALA A 76 1.89 9.31 5.63
C ALA A 76 0.69 9.72 4.77
N VAL A 77 -0.41 10.07 5.43
CA VAL A 77 -1.65 10.50 4.75
C VAL A 77 -1.57 12.00 4.44
N LEU A 78 -1.72 12.34 3.16
CA LEU A 78 -1.69 13.73 2.69
C LEU A 78 -3.10 14.31 2.51
N LEU A 79 -4.03 13.49 2.02
CA LEU A 79 -5.41 13.90 1.74
C LEU A 79 -6.36 12.73 2.00
N ALA A 80 -7.48 12.98 2.67
CA ALA A 80 -8.58 12.02 2.79
C ALA A 80 -9.64 12.28 1.71
N ASN A 81 -9.84 11.32 0.80
CA ASN A 81 -10.93 11.35 -0.18
C ASN A 81 -12.27 10.93 0.45
N LYS A 82 -12.22 10.00 1.41
CA LYS A 82 -13.36 9.58 2.23
C LYS A 82 -13.00 9.82 3.71
N PRO A 83 -13.22 11.04 4.24
CA PRO A 83 -12.79 11.43 5.58
C PRO A 83 -13.26 10.48 6.69
N ASP A 84 -14.50 10.01 6.60
CA ASP A 84 -15.11 9.12 7.61
C ASP A 84 -14.77 7.64 7.42
N SER A 85 -13.97 7.30 6.40
CA SER A 85 -13.53 5.93 6.19
C SER A 85 -12.71 5.46 7.39
N PRO A 86 -13.01 4.29 7.98
CA PRO A 86 -12.26 3.77 9.12
C PRO A 86 -10.84 3.39 8.71
N LEU A 87 -9.90 3.54 9.64
CA LEU A 87 -8.55 3.00 9.49
C LEU A 87 -8.56 1.49 9.69
N PHE A 88 -7.69 0.77 8.98
CA PHE A 88 -7.47 -0.66 9.21
C PHE A 88 -6.93 -0.94 10.62
N ILE A 89 -5.96 -0.14 11.06
CA ILE A 89 -5.41 -0.17 12.40
C ILE A 89 -5.79 1.14 13.08
N LYS A 90 -6.58 1.02 14.15
CA LYS A 90 -7.04 2.15 14.96
C LYS A 90 -6.16 2.30 16.18
N ASP A 91 -5.93 3.53 16.60
CA ASP A 91 -5.34 3.86 17.89
C ASP A 91 -6.28 4.79 18.68
N HIS A 92 -5.86 5.23 19.87
CA HIS A 92 -6.67 6.12 20.70
C HIS A 92 -6.90 7.49 20.05
N ASN A 93 -6.00 7.94 19.19
CA ASN A 93 -5.97 9.28 18.59
C ASN A 93 -6.53 9.32 17.17
N SER A 94 -6.58 8.18 16.46
CA SER A 94 -6.86 8.08 15.03
C SER A 94 -7.79 6.89 14.76
N LYS A 95 -9.01 7.19 14.32
CA LYS A 95 -10.02 6.16 13.99
C LYS A 95 -10.46 6.23 12.53
N THR A 96 -10.35 7.41 11.92
CA THR A 96 -10.79 7.72 10.56
C THR A 96 -9.65 8.24 9.69
N MET A 97 -9.85 8.24 8.37
CA MET A 97 -8.91 8.86 7.42
C MET A 97 -8.70 10.35 7.67
N LYS A 98 -9.74 11.05 8.14
CA LYS A 98 -9.62 12.46 8.55
C LYS A 98 -8.62 12.64 9.69
N ASP A 99 -8.70 11.79 10.71
CA ASP A 99 -7.79 11.86 11.87
C ASP A 99 -6.34 11.54 11.48
N ALA A 100 -6.15 10.74 10.42
CA ALA A 100 -4.84 10.31 9.96
C ALA A 100 -4.11 11.34 9.09
N ILE A 101 -4.76 12.41 8.63
CA ILE A 101 -4.12 13.44 7.80
C ILE A 101 -2.94 14.05 8.56
N GLY A 102 -1.75 14.05 7.93
CA GLY A 102 -0.51 14.54 8.53
C GLY A 102 0.12 13.60 9.56
N ARG A 103 -0.45 12.39 9.75
CA ARG A 103 0.08 11.35 10.65
C ARG A 103 0.65 10.18 9.87
N HIS A 104 1.47 9.41 10.58
CA HIS A 104 2.02 8.15 10.10
C HIS A 104 1.16 7.01 10.64
N ILE A 105 0.63 6.20 9.74
CA ILE A 105 -0.22 5.06 10.08
C ILE A 105 0.28 3.80 9.41
N LEU A 106 -0.21 2.65 9.87
CA LEU A 106 -0.01 1.38 9.20
C LEU A 106 -1.11 1.16 8.17
N TRP A 107 -0.73 0.75 6.96
CA TRP A 107 -1.65 0.37 5.89
C TRP A 107 -1.21 -0.96 5.28
N PHE A 108 -2.16 -1.77 4.83
CA PHE A 108 -1.80 -3.00 4.14
C PHE A 108 -1.19 -2.69 2.78
N LEU A 109 -0.09 -3.37 2.46
CA LEU A 109 0.62 -3.23 1.18
C LEU A 109 -0.31 -3.50 0.00
N GLU A 110 -1.23 -4.46 0.13
CA GLU A 110 -2.18 -4.83 -0.90
C GLU A 110 -3.20 -3.70 -1.24
N TYR A 111 -3.35 -2.71 -0.36
CA TYR A 111 -4.25 -1.58 -0.60
C TYR A 111 -3.51 -0.28 -0.92
N VAL A 112 -2.24 -0.35 -1.34
CA VAL A 112 -1.43 0.81 -1.75
C VAL A 112 -1.13 0.76 -3.25
N TYR A 113 -1.62 1.78 -3.99
CA TYR A 113 -1.53 1.81 -5.45
C TYR A 113 -0.81 3.03 -6.00
N LEU A 114 0.02 2.85 -7.03
CA LEU A 114 0.68 3.96 -7.72
C LEU A 114 -0.29 4.72 -8.62
N PHE A 115 -0.15 6.05 -8.69
CA PHE A 115 -0.80 6.83 -9.75
C PHE A 115 -0.21 6.45 -11.11
N GLY A 116 -1.08 6.13 -12.08
CA GLY A 116 -0.70 5.70 -13.42
C GLY A 116 -0.43 4.21 -13.57
N ALA A 117 -0.70 3.39 -12.55
CA ALA A 117 -0.90 1.95 -12.74
C ALA A 117 -2.28 1.72 -13.40
N SER A 118 -2.41 2.17 -14.64
CA SER A 118 -3.56 1.87 -15.49
C SER A 118 -3.34 0.50 -16.12
N SER A 119 -4.40 -0.29 -16.14
CA SER A 119 -4.55 -1.57 -16.85
C SER A 119 -4.17 -1.48 -18.32
#